data_AF-A0A834B779-F1
#
_entry.id   AF-A0A834B779-F1
#
_cell.length_a   1.000
_cell.length_b   1.000
_cell.length_c   1.000
_cell.angle_alpha   90.00
_cell.angle_beta   90.00
_cell.angle_gamma   90.00
#
_symmetry.space_group_name_H-M   'P 1'
#
loop_
_entity.id
_entity.type
_entity.pdbx_description
1 polymer ?
#
loop_
_entity_poly.entity_id
_entity_poly.type
_entity_poly.pdbx_seq_one_letter_code
_entity_poly.pdbx_strand_id
1 'polypeptide(L)'
;MNDDGSWMAYDANVCDYLEQQVARGIQLVDLAPLGYNYVVNYATHTQTNKTSNFCRSVRRQAGPPYPVTSIIAPPGHTGVACSCHQCLSGGGTGPVSGRYRHSMTSLPAYPVPQPPQRTAVFGAHQAFAPYNKPSLSGARSAPRLNTTNPWGGLPASLGNQPLYCSSLSHLGPQHHPPGSSTASGASASFPSGPVSNPVSNPGSIPATVPMQMTKPSRVQQALAGGPPKPEPEQVIRNYTEELKTAPDEDCIICMEKLSVASGYSDVTNSRTVGPMAVGCLTKCSHAFHLLCLLAMYCNGNKDGSLQCPSCKTIYGEKTGTQPRGKMEVFSFQVSLPGHEDCGTILIVYNIPHGIQGPEHPNPGKPFTARGFPRQCYLPDNAQGRKVLELLKVAWKRRLIFTVGTSSTTGETDTVVWNEIHHKTEMDRNVTGHGYPDPNYLQNVLAELAAQGVTEDCLEQQ
;
A
#
# COMPACT_ATOMS: atom_id res chain seq x y z
N MET A 1 -23.80 0.06 13.15
CA MET A 1 -24.88 1.03 13.41
C MET A 1 -24.28 2.12 14.25
N ASN A 2 -24.39 3.37 13.80
CA ASN A 2 -24.14 4.55 14.64
C ASN A 2 -25.41 4.86 15.46
N ASP A 3 -25.35 5.76 16.43
CA ASP A 3 -26.50 6.09 17.32
C ASP A 3 -27.72 6.70 16.57
N ASP A 4 -27.51 7.28 15.39
CA ASP A 4 -28.57 7.77 14.47
C ASP A 4 -29.21 6.64 13.61
N GLY A 5 -28.71 5.41 13.72
CA GLY A 5 -29.12 4.27 12.92
C GLY A 5 -28.42 4.13 11.57
N SER A 6 -27.51 5.05 11.22
CA SER A 6 -26.77 5.01 9.95
C SER A 6 -25.73 3.89 9.89
N TRP A 7 -25.25 3.64 8.67
CA TRP A 7 -24.26 2.62 8.35
C TRP A 7 -23.16 3.21 7.47
N MET A 8 -21.99 3.44 8.06
CA MET A 8 -20.78 3.83 7.35
C MET A 8 -20.20 2.64 6.57
N ALA A 9 -19.87 2.84 5.30
CA ALA A 9 -19.10 1.86 4.53
C ALA A 9 -17.60 1.94 4.91
N TYR A 10 -16.89 0.82 4.77
CA TYR A 10 -15.43 0.82 4.79
C TYR A 10 -14.88 1.22 3.41
N ASP A 11 -13.63 1.72 3.37
CA ASP A 11 -12.91 1.97 2.12
C ASP A 11 -12.65 0.66 1.34
N ALA A 12 -12.56 0.72 0.01
CA ALA A 12 -12.47 -0.45 -0.88
C ALA A 12 -11.37 -1.44 -0.46
N ASN A 13 -10.14 -0.96 -0.20
CA ASN A 13 -9.02 -1.76 0.27
C ASN A 13 -9.30 -2.53 1.59
N VAL A 14 -10.16 -2.00 2.46
CA VAL A 14 -10.58 -2.67 3.70
C VAL A 14 -11.64 -3.73 3.39
N CYS A 15 -12.60 -3.43 2.50
CA CYS A 15 -13.58 -4.41 2.01
C CYS A 15 -12.91 -5.61 1.33
N ASP A 16 -11.98 -5.37 0.40
CA ASP A 16 -11.28 -6.42 -0.35
C ASP A 16 -10.42 -7.32 0.56
N TYR A 17 -9.73 -6.71 1.52
CA TYR A 17 -8.96 -7.46 2.52
C TYR A 17 -9.84 -8.31 3.44
N LEU A 18 -10.97 -7.75 3.89
CA LEU A 18 -11.97 -8.43 4.71
C LEU A 18 -12.57 -9.63 3.97
N GLU A 19 -13.05 -9.43 2.73
CA GLU A 19 -13.59 -10.50 1.89
C GLU A 19 -12.53 -11.56 1.56
N GLN A 20 -11.26 -11.17 1.35
CA GLN A 20 -10.15 -12.12 1.16
C GLN A 20 -9.92 -13.00 2.40
N GLN A 21 -10.05 -12.46 3.62
CA GLN A 21 -9.91 -13.27 4.84
C GLN A 21 -11.13 -14.18 5.05
N VAL A 22 -12.35 -13.70 4.79
CA VAL A 22 -13.57 -14.51 4.83
C VAL A 22 -13.52 -15.66 3.81
N ALA A 23 -13.02 -15.41 2.59
CA ALA A 23 -12.81 -16.44 1.57
C ALA A 23 -11.77 -17.51 1.96
N ARG A 24 -10.89 -17.20 2.93
CA ARG A 24 -9.96 -18.16 3.57
C ARG A 24 -10.56 -18.86 4.78
N GLY A 25 -11.84 -18.63 5.09
CA GLY A 25 -12.53 -19.20 6.26
C GLY A 25 -12.25 -18.46 7.58
N ILE A 26 -11.55 -17.32 7.56
CA ILE A 26 -11.18 -16.57 8.76
C ILE A 26 -12.36 -15.68 9.16
N GLN A 27 -13.04 -16.04 10.27
CA GLN A 27 -14.19 -15.31 10.78
C GLN A 27 -13.82 -14.16 11.74
N LEU A 28 -12.58 -14.12 12.25
CA LEU A 28 -12.08 -13.09 13.14
C LEU A 28 -10.87 -12.40 12.48
N VAL A 29 -11.09 -11.21 11.92
CA VAL A 29 -10.14 -10.51 11.05
C VAL A 29 -9.57 -9.30 11.77
N ASP A 30 -8.26 -9.30 12.05
CA ASP A 30 -7.54 -8.11 12.54
C ASP A 30 -7.24 -7.16 11.37
N LEU A 31 -7.55 -5.87 11.53
CA LEU A 31 -7.30 -4.81 10.54
C LEU A 31 -5.97 -4.06 10.76
N ALA A 32 -5.15 -4.47 11.72
CA ALA A 32 -3.79 -3.92 11.90
C ALA A 32 -2.87 -4.04 10.67
N PRO A 33 -2.96 -5.07 9.80
CA PRO A 33 -2.23 -5.10 8.54
C PRO A 33 -2.57 -3.95 7.56
N LEU A 34 -3.70 -3.26 7.79
CA LEU A 34 -4.11 -2.05 7.07
C LEU A 34 -3.93 -0.76 7.91
N GLY A 35 -3.28 -0.84 9.08
CA GLY A 35 -3.01 0.28 9.97
C GLY A 35 -4.12 0.66 10.96
N TYR A 36 -5.22 -0.11 11.04
CA TYR A 36 -6.34 0.18 11.96
C TYR A 36 -6.29 -0.66 13.24
N ASN A 37 -6.66 -0.09 14.39
CA ASN A 37 -6.62 -0.78 15.68
C ASN A 37 -7.86 -1.66 15.99
N TYR A 38 -8.38 -2.37 14.99
CA TYR A 38 -9.66 -3.09 15.09
C TYR A 38 -9.57 -4.58 14.80
N VAL A 39 -10.51 -5.34 15.37
CA VAL A 39 -10.88 -6.67 14.90
C VAL A 39 -12.33 -6.66 14.43
N VAL A 40 -12.61 -7.32 13.30
CA VAL A 40 -13.95 -7.57 12.79
C VAL A 40 -14.28 -9.05 12.97
N ASN A 41 -15.37 -9.34 13.69
CA ASN A 41 -15.88 -10.68 13.92
C ASN A 41 -17.14 -10.92 13.08
N TYR A 42 -17.06 -11.85 12.14
CA TYR A 42 -18.14 -12.24 11.23
C TYR A 42 -19.18 -13.18 11.88
N ALA A 43 -18.83 -13.90 12.94
CA ALA A 43 -19.77 -14.78 13.64
C ALA A 43 -20.73 -13.99 14.54
N THR A 44 -20.25 -12.92 15.17
CA THR A 44 -21.07 -12.01 16.01
C THR A 44 -21.54 -10.76 15.27
N HIS A 45 -21.06 -10.54 14.04
CA HIS A 45 -21.25 -9.29 13.29
C HIS A 45 -20.86 -8.03 14.09
N THR A 46 -19.68 -8.05 14.73
CA THR A 46 -19.18 -6.91 15.52
C THR A 46 -17.78 -6.43 15.08
N GLN A 47 -17.54 -5.13 15.17
CA GLN A 47 -16.20 -4.52 15.17
C GLN A 47 -15.82 -4.17 16.61
N THR A 48 -14.58 -4.44 17.01
CA THR A 48 -14.05 -4.17 18.35
C THR A 48 -12.71 -3.45 18.28
N ASN A 49 -12.52 -2.38 19.06
CA ASN A 49 -11.23 -1.70 19.25
C ASN A 49 -10.35 -2.48 20.23
N LYS A 50 -9.09 -2.75 19.86
CA LYS A 50 -8.17 -3.60 20.64
C LYS A 50 -7.58 -2.93 21.89
N THR A 51 -7.66 -1.61 22.01
CA THR A 51 -7.19 -0.87 23.20
C THR A 51 -8.31 -0.64 24.20
N SER A 52 -9.44 -0.09 23.77
CA SER A 52 -10.58 0.26 24.64
C SER A 52 -11.53 -0.90 24.92
N ASN A 53 -11.56 -1.91 24.05
CA ASN A 53 -12.61 -2.93 23.96
C ASN A 53 -14.00 -2.37 23.55
N PHE A 54 -14.09 -1.12 23.09
CA PHE A 54 -15.32 -0.58 22.50
C PHE A 54 -15.79 -1.47 21.34
N CYS A 55 -17.09 -1.79 21.31
CA CYS A 55 -17.65 -2.81 20.43
C CYS A 55 -18.98 -2.34 19.82
N ARG A 56 -19.15 -2.52 18.51
CA ARG A 56 -20.35 -2.09 17.76
C ARG A 56 -20.72 -3.07 16.65
N SER A 57 -21.99 -3.12 16.27
CA SER A 57 -22.48 -3.99 15.20
C SER A 57 -22.01 -3.51 13.81
N VAL A 58 -21.45 -4.42 13.02
CA VAL A 58 -21.17 -4.28 11.58
C VAL A 58 -22.20 -5.08 10.77
N ARG A 59 -22.25 -4.88 9.45
CA ARG A 59 -23.01 -5.76 8.55
C ARG A 59 -22.25 -6.01 7.26
N ARG A 60 -22.28 -7.23 6.75
CA ARG A 60 -21.80 -7.57 5.40
C ARG A 60 -22.96 -7.35 4.43
N GLN A 61 -22.80 -6.46 3.45
CA GLN A 61 -23.79 -6.22 2.41
C GLN A 61 -23.26 -6.76 1.09
N ALA A 62 -23.91 -7.81 0.57
CA ALA A 62 -23.55 -8.40 -0.72
C ALA A 62 -24.06 -7.51 -1.87
N GLY A 63 -23.28 -6.48 -2.22
CA GLY A 63 -23.43 -5.76 -3.48
C GLY A 63 -22.85 -6.55 -4.66
N PRO A 64 -23.06 -6.09 -5.91
CA PRO A 64 -22.26 -6.56 -7.04
C PRO A 64 -20.77 -6.26 -6.78
N PRO A 65 -19.84 -7.13 -7.22
CA PRO A 65 -18.41 -6.83 -7.13
C PRO A 65 -18.08 -5.55 -7.91
N TYR A 66 -17.18 -4.73 -7.38
CA TYR A 66 -16.72 -3.52 -8.03
C TYR A 66 -15.50 -3.81 -8.93
N PRO A 67 -15.34 -3.17 -10.11
CA PRO A 67 -16.27 -2.25 -10.76
C PRO A 67 -17.56 -2.96 -11.19
N VAL A 68 -18.69 -2.27 -11.03
CA VAL A 68 -20.05 -2.82 -11.23
C VAL A 68 -20.23 -3.24 -12.70
N THR A 69 -19.95 -4.51 -12.96
CA THR A 69 -20.13 -5.12 -14.26
C THR A 69 -21.60 -5.50 -14.41
N SER A 70 -22.29 -4.86 -15.35
CA SER A 70 -23.67 -5.19 -15.71
C SER A 70 -23.72 -6.56 -16.37
N ILE A 71 -23.84 -7.63 -15.56
CA ILE A 71 -24.00 -9.01 -16.04
C ILE A 71 -25.40 -9.17 -16.66
N ILE A 72 -25.54 -8.72 -17.91
CA ILE A 72 -26.66 -9.06 -18.79
C ILE A 72 -26.37 -10.43 -19.41
N ALA A 73 -26.39 -11.46 -18.55
CA ALA A 73 -26.32 -12.87 -18.93
C ALA A 73 -27.31 -13.65 -18.05
N PRO A 74 -28.32 -14.33 -18.61
CA PRO A 74 -29.25 -15.13 -17.81
C PRO A 74 -28.52 -16.27 -17.09
N PRO A 75 -28.87 -16.63 -15.84
CA PRO A 75 -28.31 -17.78 -15.17
C PRO A 75 -28.56 -19.07 -15.96
N GLY A 76 -27.49 -19.79 -16.31
CA GLY A 76 -27.59 -21.13 -16.89
C GLY A 76 -28.05 -22.12 -15.81
N HIS A 77 -29.36 -22.30 -15.67
CA HIS A 77 -29.96 -23.15 -14.63
C HIS A 77 -29.65 -24.64 -14.84
N THR A 78 -28.57 -25.13 -14.23
CA THR A 78 -28.22 -26.55 -14.17
C THR A 78 -28.88 -27.26 -12.97
N GLY A 79 -30.17 -27.58 -13.09
CA GLY A 79 -30.78 -28.60 -12.22
C GLY A 79 -32.27 -28.44 -11.90
N VAL A 80 -33.06 -29.45 -12.31
CA VAL A 80 -34.37 -29.88 -11.78
C VAL A 80 -35.54 -28.88 -11.92
N ALA A 81 -36.73 -29.41 -12.24
CA ALA A 81 -37.90 -28.62 -12.60
C ALA A 81 -38.47 -27.77 -11.45
N CYS A 82 -38.68 -26.48 -11.73
CA CYS A 82 -39.49 -25.59 -10.89
C CYS A 82 -40.93 -25.55 -11.41
N SER A 83 -41.91 -25.79 -10.54
CA SER A 83 -43.34 -25.85 -10.88
C SER A 83 -44.09 -24.55 -10.54
N CYS A 84 -43.48 -23.39 -10.77
CA CYS A 84 -44.10 -22.08 -10.49
C CYS A 84 -44.94 -21.55 -11.67
N HIS A 85 -46.02 -20.83 -11.36
CA HIS A 85 -47.05 -20.44 -12.33
C HIS A 85 -46.61 -19.34 -13.32
N GLN A 86 -45.38 -18.80 -13.20
CA GLN A 86 -44.82 -17.83 -14.14
C GLN A 86 -44.09 -18.50 -15.32
N CYS A 87 -43.58 -19.72 -15.17
CA CYS A 87 -42.90 -20.45 -16.26
C CYS A 87 -43.88 -21.03 -17.31
N LEU A 88 -45.18 -21.10 -17.01
CA LEU A 88 -46.21 -21.62 -17.92
C LEU A 88 -46.73 -20.58 -18.93
N SER A 89 -46.53 -19.29 -18.67
CA SER A 89 -47.21 -18.19 -19.37
C SER A 89 -46.48 -17.63 -20.61
N GLY A 90 -45.51 -18.37 -21.16
CA GLY A 90 -44.66 -17.92 -22.28
C GLY A 90 -44.62 -18.86 -23.50
N GLY A 91 -45.51 -19.87 -23.57
CA GLY A 91 -45.47 -20.92 -24.58
C GLY A 91 -46.49 -20.78 -25.71
N GLY A 92 -46.02 -20.54 -26.94
CA GLY A 92 -46.82 -20.52 -28.18
C GLY A 92 -46.95 -19.10 -28.80
N THR A 93 -46.94 -18.91 -30.12
CA THR A 93 -46.95 -19.88 -31.25
C THR A 93 -46.14 -19.36 -32.45
N GLY A 94 -45.48 -20.26 -33.20
CA GLY A 94 -45.02 -19.98 -34.59
C GLY A 94 -46.12 -20.24 -35.62
N PRO A 95 -45.83 -20.55 -36.92
CA PRO A 95 -44.50 -20.70 -37.57
C PRO A 95 -44.39 -20.04 -38.98
N VAL A 96 -43.21 -20.17 -39.63
CA VAL A 96 -42.92 -20.35 -41.10
C VAL A 96 -41.38 -20.26 -41.23
N SER A 97 -40.59 -21.33 -41.48
CA SER A 97 -40.47 -22.26 -42.63
C SER A 97 -39.62 -21.69 -43.80
N GLY A 98 -38.35 -22.13 -43.95
CA GLY A 98 -37.42 -21.51 -44.93
C GLY A 98 -35.98 -22.08 -45.09
N ARG A 99 -35.81 -23.41 -45.22
CA ARG A 99 -34.65 -24.17 -45.78
C ARG A 99 -33.27 -23.46 -46.00
N TYR A 100 -32.17 -24.01 -45.45
CA TYR A 100 -31.10 -24.62 -46.29
C TYR A 100 -30.21 -25.64 -45.53
N ARG A 101 -29.20 -26.21 -46.23
CA ARG A 101 -28.55 -27.51 -46.01
C ARG A 101 -27.28 -27.51 -45.12
N HIS A 102 -27.07 -28.66 -44.47
CA HIS A 102 -25.85 -29.51 -44.27
C HIS A 102 -24.43 -28.88 -44.40
N SER A 103 -23.39 -29.32 -43.68
CA SER A 103 -23.03 -30.74 -43.41
C SER A 103 -22.16 -30.95 -42.15
N MET A 104 -22.00 -32.21 -41.73
CA MET A 104 -21.04 -32.63 -40.70
C MET A 104 -19.64 -32.91 -41.28
N THR A 105 -18.61 -32.71 -40.45
CA THR A 105 -17.39 -33.53 -40.42
C THR A 105 -17.09 -33.84 -38.95
N SER A 106 -16.50 -35.01 -38.64
CA SER A 106 -16.39 -35.50 -37.25
C SER A 106 -15.08 -36.27 -37.00
N LEU A 107 -14.80 -36.50 -35.70
CA LEU A 107 -13.72 -37.33 -35.13
C LEU A 107 -12.28 -36.75 -35.16
N PRO A 108 -11.36 -37.24 -34.31
CA PRO A 108 -11.55 -37.99 -33.04
C PRO A 108 -10.91 -37.30 -31.81
N ALA A 109 -11.28 -37.74 -30.61
CA ALA A 109 -10.59 -37.38 -29.36
C ALA A 109 -9.56 -38.45 -28.95
N TYR A 110 -8.54 -38.04 -28.20
CA TYR A 110 -7.67 -38.94 -27.43
C TYR A 110 -7.60 -38.47 -25.95
N PRO A 111 -7.66 -39.37 -24.96
CA PRO A 111 -7.59 -39.05 -23.52
C PRO A 111 -6.13 -39.13 -22.99
N VAL A 112 -5.96 -39.19 -21.65
CA VAL A 112 -4.74 -39.40 -20.81
C VAL A 112 -4.17 -38.12 -20.17
N PRO A 113 -3.81 -38.07 -18.86
CA PRO A 113 -4.29 -38.83 -17.69
C PRO A 113 -4.63 -37.95 -16.45
N GLN A 114 -5.07 -38.56 -15.34
CA GLN A 114 -4.92 -37.96 -14.00
C GLN A 114 -3.74 -38.61 -13.24
N PRO A 115 -2.92 -37.83 -12.49
CA PRO A 115 -2.01 -38.34 -11.47
C PRO A 115 -2.72 -38.51 -10.10
N PRO A 116 -2.22 -39.38 -9.20
CA PRO A 116 -2.92 -39.77 -7.98
C PRO A 116 -2.72 -38.81 -6.79
N GLN A 117 -3.64 -38.89 -5.82
CA GLN A 117 -3.44 -38.31 -4.48
C GLN A 117 -2.22 -38.96 -3.79
N ARG A 118 -1.41 -38.14 -3.10
CA ARG A 118 -0.49 -38.62 -2.06
C ARG A 118 -0.39 -37.60 -0.92
N THR A 119 -0.64 -38.08 0.29
CA THR A 119 -0.52 -37.32 1.53
C THR A 119 0.94 -36.92 1.75
N ALA A 120 1.19 -35.64 2.04
CA ALA A 120 2.48 -35.15 2.54
C ALA A 120 2.30 -34.59 3.95
N VAL A 121 3.19 -34.94 4.87
CA VAL A 121 3.17 -34.45 6.25
C VAL A 121 3.70 -33.02 6.28
N PHE A 122 3.08 -32.16 7.09
CA PHE A 122 3.52 -30.78 7.28
C PHE A 122 4.91 -30.72 7.94
N GLY A 123 5.92 -30.38 7.13
CA GLY A 123 7.17 -29.82 7.65
C GLY A 123 6.90 -28.42 8.20
N ALA A 124 7.33 -28.15 9.44
CA ALA A 124 7.04 -26.89 10.13
C ALA A 124 7.84 -25.72 9.53
N HIS A 125 7.18 -24.87 8.74
CA HIS A 125 7.76 -23.61 8.26
C HIS A 125 7.34 -22.45 9.17
N GLN A 126 8.35 -21.78 9.73
CA GLN A 126 8.18 -20.65 10.64
C GLN A 126 7.69 -19.41 9.88
N ALA A 127 6.46 -18.97 10.16
CA ALA A 127 5.91 -17.74 9.61
C ALA A 127 6.49 -16.52 10.37
N PHE A 128 7.47 -15.84 9.77
CA PHE A 128 7.97 -14.56 10.27
C PHE A 128 7.17 -13.39 9.66
N ALA A 129 6.76 -12.45 10.52
CA ALA A 129 5.94 -11.31 10.13
C ALA A 129 6.75 -10.16 9.51
N PRO A 130 6.13 -9.34 8.63
CA PRO A 130 6.62 -7.98 8.40
C PRO A 130 6.40 -7.13 9.67
N TYR A 131 7.45 -6.44 10.10
CA TYR A 131 7.53 -5.55 11.28
C TYR A 131 7.51 -6.22 12.67
N ASN A 132 8.71 -6.40 13.21
CA ASN A 132 8.96 -6.69 14.62
C ASN A 132 8.94 -5.42 15.48
N LYS A 133 8.70 -5.58 16.79
CA LYS A 133 8.87 -4.54 17.81
C LYS A 133 10.36 -4.21 18.00
N PRO A 134 10.74 -2.96 18.34
CA PRO A 134 12.02 -2.67 18.98
C PRO A 134 12.04 -3.32 20.38
N SER A 135 12.98 -4.24 20.63
CA SER A 135 13.14 -4.90 21.92
C SER A 135 13.99 -4.04 22.87
N LEU A 136 13.36 -3.25 23.74
CA LEU A 136 14.05 -2.49 24.78
C LEU A 136 14.38 -3.35 26.00
N SER A 137 15.58 -3.94 26.02
CA SER A 137 16.23 -4.40 27.24
C SER A 137 17.11 -3.27 27.80
N GLY A 138 16.64 -2.58 28.85
CA GLY A 138 17.34 -1.44 29.45
C GLY A 138 16.77 -1.10 30.82
N ALA A 139 17.37 -1.67 31.88
CA ALA A 139 16.79 -1.68 33.22
C ALA A 139 16.63 -0.29 33.87
N ARG A 140 15.53 -0.12 34.63
CA ARG A 140 15.46 0.78 35.79
C ARG A 140 14.77 0.08 36.96
N SER A 141 15.22 0.39 38.17
CA SER A 141 14.96 -0.35 39.40
C SER A 141 13.52 -0.24 39.91
N ALA A 142 12.97 -1.36 40.39
CA ALA A 142 11.81 -1.38 41.28
C ALA A 142 12.28 -1.35 42.77
N PRO A 143 11.45 -0.86 43.71
CA PRO A 143 11.85 -0.67 45.11
C PRO A 143 11.93 -1.97 45.94
N ARG A 144 12.62 -1.90 47.09
CA ARG A 144 12.91 -3.04 47.97
C ARG A 144 11.67 -3.65 48.65
N LEU A 145 11.41 -4.93 48.35
CA LEU A 145 10.66 -5.93 49.14
C LEU A 145 11.22 -7.34 48.81
N ASN A 146 11.33 -8.31 49.73
CA ASN A 146 11.41 -8.20 51.20
C ASN A 146 12.10 -9.41 51.86
N THR A 147 12.40 -9.28 53.16
CA THR A 147 12.45 -10.30 54.25
C THR A 147 12.68 -11.81 53.96
N THR A 148 13.81 -12.33 54.50
CA THR A 148 14.12 -13.72 54.95
C THR A 148 14.08 -14.94 54.00
N ASN A 149 15.28 -15.48 53.75
CA ASN A 149 15.63 -16.92 53.58
C ASN A 149 15.69 -17.61 54.99
N PRO A 150 15.75 -18.97 55.16
CA PRO A 150 16.71 -19.89 54.50
C PRO A 150 16.27 -21.38 54.28
N TRP A 151 17.26 -22.25 54.02
CA TRP A 151 17.24 -23.69 53.64
C TRP A 151 16.69 -24.01 52.23
N GLY A 152 17.29 -24.90 51.41
CA GLY A 152 18.65 -25.50 51.45
C GLY A 152 18.69 -27.00 51.10
N GLY A 153 19.37 -27.39 50.00
CA GLY A 153 19.59 -28.80 49.65
C GLY A 153 20.29 -29.03 48.29
N LEU A 154 21.37 -29.84 48.31
CA LEU A 154 22.00 -30.55 47.17
C LEU A 154 21.44 -32.00 47.14
N PRO A 155 21.57 -32.83 46.06
CA PRO A 155 22.78 -33.10 45.25
C PRO A 155 22.47 -33.36 43.74
N ALA A 156 23.24 -34.16 43.00
CA ALA A 156 24.62 -33.94 42.49
C ALA A 156 24.88 -34.87 41.27
N SER A 157 25.97 -34.62 40.53
CA SER A 157 26.33 -35.21 39.23
C SER A 157 26.76 -36.69 39.23
N LEU A 158 26.42 -37.39 38.13
CA LEU A 158 27.21 -38.47 37.48
C LEU A 158 26.73 -38.61 36.02
N GLY A 159 27.56 -38.78 34.98
CA GLY A 159 29.02 -38.67 34.88
C GLY A 159 29.57 -39.47 33.68
N ASN A 160 30.38 -38.86 32.79
CA ASN A 160 31.52 -39.48 32.08
C ASN A 160 32.22 -38.57 31.05
N GLN A 161 33.55 -38.72 31.02
CA GLN A 161 34.64 -38.26 30.12
C GLN A 161 35.79 -39.32 30.34
N PRO A 162 36.99 -39.32 29.69
CA PRO A 162 37.70 -38.21 29.02
C PRO A 162 38.57 -38.57 27.78
N LEU A 163 39.36 -37.58 27.30
CA LEU A 163 40.55 -37.66 26.41
C LEU A 163 40.25 -37.99 24.91
N TYR A 164 40.96 -37.48 23.89
CA TYR A 164 42.13 -36.58 23.75
C TYR A 164 42.18 -36.05 22.27
N CYS A 165 42.97 -35.07 21.80
CA CYS A 165 43.96 -34.15 22.40
C CYS A 165 44.12 -32.85 21.54
N SER A 166 45.11 -32.02 21.88
CA SER A 166 45.68 -30.84 21.16
C SER A 166 46.89 -31.24 20.28
N SER A 167 47.56 -30.43 19.42
CA SER A 167 47.32 -29.17 18.65
C SER A 167 48.56 -28.88 17.75
N LEU A 168 48.62 -27.72 17.06
CA LEU A 168 49.83 -26.97 16.61
C LEU A 168 50.59 -27.35 15.29
N SER A 169 50.26 -26.61 14.21
CA SER A 169 51.13 -25.71 13.39
C SER A 169 52.61 -26.03 13.02
N HIS A 170 53.03 -25.71 11.78
CA HIS A 170 54.07 -24.68 11.47
C HIS A 170 54.30 -24.38 9.95
N LEU A 171 54.72 -23.13 9.64
CA LEU A 171 55.56 -22.62 8.52
C LEU A 171 55.18 -22.72 7.01
N GLY A 172 55.60 -21.70 6.23
CA GLY A 172 55.83 -21.68 4.76
C GLY A 172 57.34 -21.67 4.43
N PRO A 173 57.90 -20.99 3.38
CA PRO A 173 57.30 -20.02 2.42
C PRO A 173 57.85 -20.04 0.94
N GLN A 174 57.53 -18.99 0.13
CA GLN A 174 58.30 -18.34 -0.98
C GLN A 174 57.96 -18.43 -2.51
N HIS A 175 57.96 -17.22 -3.12
CA HIS A 175 58.29 -16.68 -4.48
C HIS A 175 57.90 -17.30 -5.86
N HIS A 176 57.20 -16.47 -6.67
CA HIS A 176 57.48 -15.89 -8.04
C HIS A 176 58.33 -16.62 -9.11
N PRO A 177 58.28 -16.24 -10.43
CA PRO A 177 57.60 -15.10 -11.13
C PRO A 177 56.48 -15.60 -12.11
N PRO A 178 56.03 -14.92 -13.21
CA PRO A 178 56.13 -13.53 -13.72
C PRO A 178 54.74 -12.82 -13.70
N GLY A 179 54.29 -11.81 -14.50
CA GLY A 179 54.78 -11.06 -15.68
C GLY A 179 54.33 -11.65 -17.05
N SER A 180 54.04 -10.91 -18.14
CA SER A 180 53.92 -9.47 -18.47
C SER A 180 53.09 -9.33 -19.80
N SER A 181 52.72 -8.21 -20.43
CA SER A 181 53.08 -6.77 -20.30
C SER A 181 51.81 -5.85 -20.26
N THR A 182 51.41 -4.91 -21.16
CA THR A 182 51.87 -4.42 -22.49
C THR A 182 51.42 -2.95 -22.74
N ALA A 183 51.23 -2.47 -23.99
CA ALA A 183 50.96 -1.07 -24.39
C ALA A 183 49.44 -0.72 -24.47
N SER A 184 48.96 0.54 -24.33
CA SER A 184 49.54 1.89 -24.08
C SER A 184 48.40 2.85 -23.61
N GLY A 185 48.55 4.15 -23.28
CA GLY A 185 49.69 5.10 -23.26
C GLY A 185 49.20 6.57 -23.13
N ALA A 186 50.13 7.55 -23.10
CA ALA A 186 49.94 9.02 -22.86
C ALA A 186 49.44 9.42 -21.44
N SER A 187 50.08 10.26 -20.60
CA SER A 187 50.91 11.50 -20.69
C SER A 187 50.10 12.80 -20.69
N ALA A 188 50.40 13.89 -19.95
CA ALA A 188 51.30 14.18 -18.80
C ALA A 188 50.89 15.57 -18.20
N SER A 189 51.22 16.01 -16.97
CA SER A 189 52.44 16.82 -16.67
C SER A 189 52.45 17.49 -15.27
N PHE A 190 53.57 17.36 -14.51
CA PHE A 190 54.30 18.36 -13.65
C PHE A 190 53.61 19.25 -12.56
N PRO A 191 54.37 19.85 -11.58
CA PRO A 191 55.69 19.53 -10.98
C PRO A 191 55.67 19.45 -9.41
N SER A 192 56.84 19.52 -8.74
CA SER A 192 57.05 19.03 -7.35
C SER A 192 57.76 19.98 -6.35
N GLY A 193 57.51 19.77 -5.04
CA GLY A 193 58.46 20.01 -3.92
C GLY A 193 58.34 21.34 -3.13
N PRO A 194 59.11 21.54 -2.02
CA PRO A 194 60.08 20.63 -1.38
C PRO A 194 59.82 20.38 0.15
N VAL A 195 60.84 19.94 0.90
CA VAL A 195 60.79 19.35 2.26
C VAL A 195 61.31 20.30 3.36
N SER A 196 60.77 20.19 4.60
CA SER A 196 61.43 20.63 5.85
C SER A 196 61.02 19.75 7.05
N ASN A 197 61.96 19.46 7.97
CA ASN A 197 61.77 18.76 9.25
C ASN A 197 62.93 19.17 10.19
N PRO A 198 62.75 19.33 11.52
CA PRO A 198 63.39 18.37 12.44
C PRO A 198 62.79 18.18 13.87
N VAL A 199 62.85 16.92 14.34
CA VAL A 199 63.33 16.44 15.67
C VAL A 199 62.92 17.17 16.98
N SER A 200 62.17 16.46 17.86
CA SER A 200 62.50 16.21 19.29
C SER A 200 61.48 15.30 20.00
N ASN A 201 61.85 14.70 21.15
CA ASN A 201 61.11 13.72 21.97
C ASN A 201 61.63 13.85 23.44
N PRO A 202 61.05 13.27 24.53
CA PRO A 202 59.75 12.59 24.76
C PRO A 202 58.95 13.11 26.00
N GLY A 203 57.75 12.56 26.29
CA GLY A 203 57.19 12.62 27.66
C GLY A 203 55.67 12.38 27.88
N SER A 204 55.35 11.44 28.79
CA SER A 204 54.21 11.41 29.75
C SER A 204 52.73 11.43 29.29
N ILE A 205 52.08 10.25 29.42
CA ILE A 205 50.79 9.93 30.12
C ILE A 205 49.49 10.72 29.78
N PRO A 206 48.31 10.06 29.65
CA PRO A 206 47.27 10.52 28.71
C PRO A 206 46.22 11.50 29.27
N ALA A 207 45.69 12.33 28.37
CA ALA A 207 44.50 13.16 28.59
C ALA A 207 43.32 12.69 27.72
N THR A 208 42.10 12.76 28.25
CA THR A 208 40.88 12.29 27.57
C THR A 208 40.43 13.28 26.49
N VAL A 209 40.47 12.86 25.22
CA VAL A 209 40.00 13.68 24.09
C VAL A 209 38.50 13.44 23.84
N PRO A 210 37.65 14.48 23.76
CA PRO A 210 36.24 14.31 23.39
C PRO A 210 36.11 13.83 21.93
N MET A 211 35.31 12.78 21.70
CA MET A 211 35.05 12.28 20.34
C MET A 211 34.09 13.21 19.60
N GLN A 212 34.65 14.24 18.96
CA GLN A 212 33.89 15.22 18.18
C GLN A 212 33.34 14.58 16.90
N MET A 213 32.04 14.26 16.91
CA MET A 213 31.30 13.80 15.72
C MET A 213 31.51 14.76 14.55
N THR A 214 32.09 14.24 13.46
CA THR A 214 32.22 14.99 12.20
C THR A 214 30.84 15.29 11.63
N LYS A 215 30.58 16.56 11.29
CA LYS A 215 29.32 16.95 10.63
C LYS A 215 29.16 16.17 9.31
N PRO A 216 27.96 15.65 8.99
CA PRO A 216 27.74 14.94 7.74
C PRO A 216 28.04 15.84 6.54
N SER A 217 28.60 15.25 5.49
CA SER A 217 29.05 15.99 4.31
C SER A 217 27.89 16.66 3.58
N ARG A 218 28.14 17.88 3.09
CA ARG A 218 27.21 18.74 2.33
C ARG A 218 26.56 18.02 1.13
N VAL A 219 27.18 16.95 0.62
CA VAL A 219 26.68 16.10 -0.47
C VAL A 219 25.40 15.34 -0.08
N GLN A 220 25.26 14.87 1.17
CA GLN A 220 24.05 14.14 1.61
C GLN A 220 22.81 15.05 1.72
N GLN A 221 23.01 16.36 1.91
CA GLN A 221 21.92 17.34 1.99
C GLN A 221 21.33 17.68 0.61
N ALA A 222 22.07 17.43 -0.48
CA ALA A 222 21.68 17.82 -1.84
C ALA A 222 20.55 16.97 -2.46
N LEU A 223 20.22 15.80 -1.88
CA LEU A 223 19.14 14.92 -2.37
C LEU A 223 17.78 15.19 -1.69
N ALA A 224 17.72 16.09 -0.71
CA ALA A 224 16.51 16.43 0.06
C ALA A 224 15.94 17.83 -0.26
N GLY A 225 16.28 18.39 -1.43
CA GLY A 225 15.98 19.76 -1.83
C GLY A 225 14.53 20.06 -2.21
N GLY A 226 13.55 19.61 -1.41
CA GLY A 226 12.20 20.16 -1.40
C GLY A 226 12.06 21.27 -0.34
N PRO A 227 10.93 22.00 -0.30
CA PRO A 227 10.58 22.77 0.89
C PRO A 227 10.50 21.83 2.11
N PRO A 228 10.78 22.31 3.33
CA PRO A 228 10.65 21.48 4.53
C PRO A 228 9.21 20.99 4.64
N LYS A 229 9.02 19.66 4.65
CA LYS A 229 7.70 19.06 4.85
C LYS A 229 7.11 19.58 6.16
N PRO A 230 5.84 20.03 6.18
CA PRO A 230 5.23 20.55 7.40
C PRO A 230 5.17 19.46 8.47
N GLU A 231 5.52 19.83 9.70
CA GLU A 231 5.44 18.95 10.87
C GLU A 231 4.01 18.38 11.02
N PRO A 232 3.82 17.08 11.32
CA PRO A 232 2.50 16.46 11.40
C PRO A 232 1.49 17.21 12.27
N GLU A 233 1.90 17.70 13.44
CA GLU A 233 1.03 18.50 14.32
C GLU A 233 0.56 19.80 13.65
N GLN A 234 1.39 20.43 12.82
CA GLN A 234 1.04 21.64 12.09
C GLN A 234 0.06 21.37 10.95
N VAL A 235 0.17 20.22 10.26
CA VAL A 235 -0.78 19.85 9.20
C VAL A 235 -2.19 19.65 9.76
N ILE A 236 -2.32 19.01 10.93
CA ILE A 236 -3.62 18.90 11.60
C ILE A 236 -4.13 20.30 11.98
N ARG A 237 -3.31 21.10 12.69
CA ARG A 237 -3.66 22.48 13.11
C ARG A 237 -4.07 23.40 11.96
N ASN A 238 -3.51 23.22 10.75
CA ASN A 238 -3.86 24.02 9.57
C ASN A 238 -5.28 23.74 9.05
N TYR A 239 -5.86 22.57 9.37
CA TYR A 239 -7.11 22.08 8.79
C TYR A 239 -8.19 21.75 9.83
N THR A 240 -7.92 21.94 11.12
CA THR A 240 -8.88 21.73 12.22
C THR A 240 -9.07 22.97 13.09
N GLU A 241 -10.32 23.29 13.43
CA GLU A 241 -10.65 24.19 14.53
C GLU A 241 -10.93 23.40 15.81
N GLU A 242 -10.31 23.79 16.93
CA GLU A 242 -10.41 23.06 18.21
C GLU A 242 -11.73 23.41 18.94
N LEU A 243 -12.50 22.39 19.32
CA LEU A 243 -13.81 22.54 19.95
C LEU A 243 -13.69 22.60 21.47
N LYS A 244 -14.20 23.69 22.08
CA LYS A 244 -14.23 23.90 23.54
C LYS A 244 -15.09 22.88 24.30
N THR A 245 -16.07 22.30 23.60
CA THR A 245 -16.96 21.26 24.09
C THR A 245 -17.05 20.20 23.01
N ALA A 246 -16.77 18.94 23.34
CA ALA A 246 -16.97 17.85 22.40
C ALA A 246 -18.47 17.62 22.14
N PRO A 247 -18.89 17.36 20.89
CA PRO A 247 -20.25 16.89 20.61
C PRO A 247 -20.43 15.46 21.15
N ASP A 248 -21.68 15.05 21.39
CA ASP A 248 -22.00 13.68 21.84
C ASP A 248 -22.07 12.70 20.66
N GLU A 249 -20.96 12.61 19.92
CA GLU A 249 -20.77 11.79 18.71
C GLU A 249 -19.52 10.91 18.86
N ASP A 250 -19.47 9.79 18.14
CA ASP A 250 -18.31 8.89 18.09
C ASP A 250 -17.24 9.37 17.11
N CYS A 251 -15.99 9.41 17.55
CA CYS A 251 -14.86 9.64 16.65
C CYS A 251 -14.61 8.40 15.78
N ILE A 252 -15.10 8.42 14.53
CA ILE A 252 -15.00 7.29 13.59
C ILE A 252 -13.56 6.83 13.21
N ILE A 253 -12.51 7.43 13.78
CA ILE A 253 -11.12 7.00 13.60
C ILE A 253 -10.66 6.04 14.71
N CYS A 254 -11.21 6.14 15.93
CA CYS A 254 -10.96 5.25 17.07
C CYS A 254 -12.21 4.48 17.57
N MET A 255 -13.41 4.93 17.18
CA MET A 255 -14.72 4.49 17.68
C MET A 255 -14.98 4.77 19.16
N GLU A 256 -14.30 5.76 19.76
CA GLU A 256 -14.63 6.27 21.09
C GLU A 256 -15.44 7.57 20.97
N LYS A 257 -16.35 7.83 21.92
CA LYS A 257 -17.05 9.13 22.01
C LYS A 257 -16.05 10.29 22.06
N LEU A 258 -16.37 11.39 21.38
CA LEU A 258 -15.52 12.59 21.37
C LEU A 258 -15.38 13.22 22.76
N SER A 259 -16.31 12.95 23.68
CA SER A 259 -16.26 13.36 25.08
C SER A 259 -15.32 12.54 25.97
N VAL A 260 -14.71 11.45 25.46
CA VAL A 260 -13.70 10.64 26.18
C VAL A 260 -12.34 10.67 25.48
N ALA A 261 -11.37 9.92 26.01
CA ALA A 261 -10.02 9.87 25.45
C ALA A 261 -9.99 9.34 24.01
N SER A 262 -9.09 9.90 23.20
CA SER A 262 -8.66 9.27 21.95
C SER A 262 -8.13 7.85 22.22
N GLY A 263 -8.70 6.83 21.57
CA GLY A 263 -8.20 5.45 21.62
C GLY A 263 -6.80 5.22 21.02
N TYR A 264 -6.11 6.29 20.60
CA TYR A 264 -4.69 6.28 20.18
C TYR A 264 -3.77 7.05 21.15
N SER A 265 -4.24 7.45 22.34
CA SER A 265 -3.47 8.18 23.36
C SER A 265 -2.13 7.52 23.70
N ASP A 266 -2.14 6.19 23.84
CA ASP A 266 -1.01 5.43 24.37
C ASP A 266 0.10 5.22 23.33
N VAL A 267 -0.23 5.44 22.05
CA VAL A 267 0.68 5.23 20.91
C VAL A 267 1.06 6.54 20.20
N THR A 268 0.22 7.57 20.26
CA THR A 268 0.41 8.84 19.54
C THR A 268 0.88 9.95 20.47
N ASN A 269 2.19 9.97 20.74
CA ASN A 269 2.81 10.96 21.60
C ASN A 269 2.96 12.31 20.91
N SER A 270 1.99 13.21 21.11
CA SER A 270 2.11 14.64 20.78
C SER A 270 2.65 15.45 21.96
N ARG A 271 3.33 16.57 21.68
CA ARG A 271 3.69 17.55 22.73
C ARG A 271 2.68 18.68 22.89
N THR A 272 1.79 18.87 21.90
CA THR A 272 0.92 20.05 21.83
C THR A 272 -0.57 19.71 21.69
N VAL A 273 -0.90 18.43 21.50
CA VAL A 273 -2.27 17.91 21.37
C VAL A 273 -2.54 16.95 22.54
N GLY A 274 -3.51 17.28 23.39
CA GLY A 274 -3.89 16.43 24.53
C GLY A 274 -4.78 15.24 24.11
N PRO A 275 -4.89 14.19 24.95
CA PRO A 275 -5.69 13.00 24.64
C PRO A 275 -7.21 13.25 24.57
N MET A 276 -7.68 14.39 25.10
CA MET A 276 -9.07 14.85 25.05
C MET A 276 -9.31 15.93 23.97
N ALA A 277 -8.27 16.34 23.23
CA ALA A 277 -8.39 17.45 22.29
C ALA A 277 -9.20 17.02 21.07
N VAL A 278 -10.31 17.73 20.80
CA VAL A 278 -11.24 17.48 19.70
C VAL A 278 -11.28 18.69 18.79
N GLY A 279 -11.35 18.46 17.48
CA GLY A 279 -11.57 19.54 16.51
C GLY A 279 -12.38 19.10 15.30
N CYS A 280 -12.98 20.07 14.63
CA CYS A 280 -13.72 19.88 13.39
C CYS A 280 -12.87 20.28 12.17
N LEU A 281 -13.04 19.57 11.04
CA LEU A 281 -12.31 19.88 9.81
C LEU A 281 -12.93 21.08 9.06
N THR A 282 -12.15 22.10 8.74
CA THR A 282 -12.63 23.47 8.42
C THR A 282 -13.50 23.66 7.17
N LYS A 283 -13.58 22.69 6.25
CA LYS A 283 -14.47 22.74 5.06
C LYS A 283 -15.74 21.89 5.20
N CYS A 284 -15.76 20.92 6.12
CA CYS A 284 -16.81 19.91 6.17
C CYS A 284 -17.31 19.56 7.59
N SER A 285 -16.86 20.31 8.60
CA SER A 285 -17.30 20.32 10.01
C SER A 285 -17.28 19.00 10.79
N HIS A 286 -16.93 17.87 10.17
CA HIS A 286 -16.79 16.57 10.82
C HIS A 286 -15.76 16.64 11.97
N ALA A 287 -16.15 16.16 13.14
CA ALA A 287 -15.37 16.25 14.38
C ALA A 287 -14.58 14.96 14.67
N PHE A 288 -13.36 15.13 15.19
CA PHE A 288 -12.45 14.03 15.53
C PHE A 288 -11.59 14.40 16.73
N HIS A 289 -11.09 13.42 17.50
CA HIS A 289 -9.93 13.69 18.36
C HIS A 289 -8.74 14.09 17.47
N LEU A 290 -8.03 15.15 17.85
CA LEU A 290 -6.89 15.65 17.10
C LEU A 290 -5.72 14.64 17.09
N LEU A 291 -5.56 13.83 18.15
CA LEU A 291 -4.61 12.70 18.15
C LEU A 291 -5.00 11.61 17.14
N CYS A 292 -6.29 11.38 16.89
CA CYS A 292 -6.74 10.40 15.90
C CYS A 292 -6.40 10.85 14.47
N LEU A 293 -6.63 12.13 14.15
CA LEU A 293 -6.21 12.73 12.88
C LEU A 293 -4.69 12.73 12.72
N LEU A 294 -3.95 13.04 13.79
CA LEU A 294 -2.49 12.99 13.82
C LEU A 294 -1.95 11.58 13.57
N ALA A 295 -2.51 10.55 14.21
CA ALA A 295 -2.15 9.15 13.99
C ALA A 295 -2.40 8.73 12.53
N MET A 296 -3.58 9.07 12.00
CA MET A 296 -3.97 8.81 10.61
C MET A 296 -2.99 9.47 9.61
N TYR A 297 -2.66 10.75 9.79
CA TYR A 297 -1.71 11.46 8.94
C TYR A 297 -0.27 10.91 9.07
N CYS A 298 0.18 10.62 10.30
CA CYS A 298 1.50 10.04 10.56
C CYS A 298 1.71 8.66 9.91
N ASN A 299 0.65 7.87 9.76
CA ASN A 299 0.68 6.58 9.06
C ASN A 299 0.63 6.73 7.52
N GLY A 300 0.23 7.90 7.00
CA GLY A 300 0.18 8.20 5.57
C GLY A 300 1.53 8.58 4.94
N ASN A 301 1.46 9.00 3.67
CA ASN A 301 2.60 9.50 2.87
C ASN A 301 3.23 10.81 3.41
N LYS A 302 2.52 11.52 4.30
CA LYS A 302 2.90 12.79 4.92
C LYS A 302 3.33 13.83 3.88
N ASP A 303 2.46 14.14 2.93
CA ASP A 303 2.69 15.11 1.86
C ASP A 303 2.25 16.54 2.19
N GLY A 304 1.58 16.75 3.33
CA GLY A 304 0.96 18.02 3.72
C GLY A 304 -0.54 18.08 3.42
N SER A 305 -1.13 17.06 2.80
CA SER A 305 -2.58 16.93 2.64
C SER A 305 -3.24 16.17 3.79
N LEU A 306 -4.55 16.38 3.96
CA LEU A 306 -5.36 15.61 4.90
C LEU A 306 -6.70 15.26 4.21
N GLN A 307 -7.09 13.99 4.26
CA GLN A 307 -8.38 13.53 3.72
C GLN A 307 -9.33 13.21 4.88
N CYS A 308 -10.54 13.79 4.87
CA CYS A 308 -11.56 13.50 5.88
C CYS A 308 -11.98 12.02 5.79
N PRO A 309 -11.83 11.21 6.85
CA PRO A 309 -12.16 9.79 6.79
C PRO A 309 -13.67 9.52 6.66
N SER A 310 -14.52 10.49 7.02
CA SER A 310 -15.97 10.45 6.79
C SER A 310 -16.31 10.73 5.32
N CYS A 311 -16.37 12.01 4.94
CA CYS A 311 -16.86 12.46 3.63
C CYS A 311 -15.80 12.56 2.53
N LYS A 312 -14.58 12.06 2.76
CA LYS A 312 -13.45 12.00 1.81
C LYS A 312 -12.98 13.36 1.25
N THR A 313 -13.49 14.49 1.74
CA THR A 313 -13.03 15.85 1.41
C THR A 313 -11.53 16.02 1.67
N ILE A 314 -10.82 16.61 0.70
CA ILE A 314 -9.37 16.83 0.74
C ILE A 314 -9.03 18.27 1.19
N TYR A 315 -8.00 18.35 2.02
CA TYR A 315 -7.38 19.56 2.55
C TYR A 315 -5.91 19.55 2.12
N GLY A 316 -5.37 20.70 1.71
CA GLY A 316 -4.09 20.77 1.00
C GLY A 316 -4.16 20.18 -0.43
N GLU A 317 -3.00 19.98 -1.05
CA GLU A 317 -2.88 19.30 -2.34
C GLU A 317 -2.50 17.83 -2.10
N LYS A 318 -3.41 16.90 -2.43
CA LYS A 318 -3.13 15.46 -2.30
C LYS A 318 -2.13 15.01 -3.37
N THR A 319 -1.11 14.28 -2.94
CA THR A 319 -0.14 13.61 -3.81
C THR A 319 -0.10 12.11 -3.51
N GLY A 320 0.56 11.34 -4.38
CA GLY A 320 0.75 9.90 -4.18
C GLY A 320 2.22 9.48 -4.16
N THR A 321 2.43 8.17 -4.17
CA THR A 321 3.74 7.53 -4.01
C THR A 321 4.31 6.97 -5.32
N GLN A 322 3.64 7.18 -6.47
CA GLN A 322 4.09 6.78 -7.82
C GLN A 322 5.61 6.90 -8.00
N PRO A 323 6.34 5.82 -8.35
CA PRO A 323 7.76 5.91 -8.64
C PRO A 323 8.09 6.80 -9.83
N ARG A 324 9.37 7.18 -9.97
CA ARG A 324 9.85 7.97 -11.12
C ARG A 324 9.66 7.17 -12.42
N GLY A 325 9.17 7.83 -13.45
CA GLY A 325 8.96 7.25 -14.79
C GLY A 325 8.62 8.34 -15.81
N LYS A 326 7.98 7.95 -16.91
CA LYS A 326 7.49 8.83 -17.97
C LYS A 326 5.99 8.63 -18.22
N MET A 327 5.36 9.72 -18.67
CA MET A 327 4.06 9.76 -19.34
C MET A 327 4.30 10.44 -20.69
N GLU A 328 4.02 9.75 -21.78
CA GLU A 328 4.15 10.23 -23.16
C GLU A 328 2.75 10.15 -23.82
N VAL A 329 2.42 11.10 -24.70
CA VAL A 329 1.05 11.27 -25.22
C VAL A 329 1.10 11.45 -26.74
N PHE A 330 0.23 10.72 -27.44
CA PHE A 330 0.11 10.69 -28.89
C PHE A 330 -1.38 10.76 -29.28
N SER A 331 -1.69 11.10 -30.53
CA SER A 331 -3.04 10.95 -31.08
C SER A 331 -3.02 10.37 -32.50
N PHE A 332 -4.09 9.69 -32.88
CA PHE A 332 -4.27 9.10 -34.20
C PHE A 332 -5.75 9.10 -34.64
N GLN A 333 -5.97 8.99 -35.95
CA GLN A 333 -7.29 9.18 -36.57
C GLN A 333 -8.23 7.96 -36.52
N VAL A 334 -7.75 6.80 -36.06
CA VAL A 334 -8.60 5.62 -35.80
C VAL A 334 -9.45 5.91 -34.56
N SER A 335 -10.76 5.76 -34.68
CA SER A 335 -11.74 5.90 -33.59
C SER A 335 -11.74 4.72 -32.63
N LEU A 336 -12.21 4.94 -31.40
CA LEU A 336 -12.56 3.87 -30.46
C LEU A 336 -14.01 3.40 -30.69
N PRO A 337 -14.35 2.15 -30.38
CA PRO A 337 -15.74 1.67 -30.38
C PRO A 337 -16.65 2.53 -29.49
N GLY A 338 -17.74 3.05 -30.05
CA GLY A 338 -18.67 3.98 -29.40
C GLY A 338 -18.25 5.45 -29.45
N HIS A 339 -17.18 5.79 -30.18
CA HIS A 339 -16.64 7.13 -30.38
C HIS A 339 -16.26 7.37 -31.85
N GLU A 340 -17.11 6.92 -32.77
CA GLU A 340 -16.92 7.00 -34.22
C GLU A 340 -16.94 8.44 -34.79
N ASP A 341 -17.20 9.45 -33.95
CA ASP A 341 -17.19 10.87 -34.26
C ASP A 341 -15.79 11.52 -34.18
N CYS A 342 -14.82 10.84 -33.57
CA CYS A 342 -13.51 11.40 -33.24
C CYS A 342 -12.36 10.38 -33.36
N GLY A 343 -11.12 10.87 -33.26
CA GLY A 343 -9.92 10.03 -33.21
C GLY A 343 -9.66 9.44 -31.82
N THR A 344 -8.44 8.99 -31.58
CA THR A 344 -7.99 8.43 -30.29
C THR A 344 -6.75 9.14 -29.78
N ILE A 345 -6.73 9.42 -28.49
CA ILE A 345 -5.56 9.81 -27.69
C ILE A 345 -4.96 8.53 -27.09
N LEU A 346 -3.68 8.30 -27.34
CA LEU A 346 -2.88 7.24 -26.72
C LEU A 346 -1.98 7.85 -25.64
N ILE A 347 -2.16 7.38 -24.40
CA ILE A 347 -1.27 7.68 -23.28
C ILE A 347 -0.36 6.46 -23.05
N VAL A 348 0.95 6.70 -23.02
CA VAL A 348 1.97 5.68 -22.76
C VAL A 348 2.66 5.99 -21.45
N TYR A 349 2.46 5.14 -20.44
CA TYR A 349 3.18 5.20 -19.18
C TYR A 349 4.37 4.25 -19.22
N ASN A 350 5.52 4.68 -18.69
CA ASN A 350 6.72 3.86 -18.58
C ASN A 350 7.41 4.10 -17.23
N ILE A 351 7.27 3.15 -16.30
CA ILE A 351 7.92 3.15 -14.99
C ILE A 351 8.91 1.98 -14.96
N PRO A 352 10.24 2.22 -14.78
CA PRO A 352 11.22 1.17 -14.63
C PRO A 352 11.18 0.54 -13.23
N HIS A 353 11.81 -0.63 -13.08
CA HIS A 353 12.18 -1.19 -11.78
C HIS A 353 13.06 -0.22 -10.98
N GLY A 354 13.02 -0.29 -9.65
CA GLY A 354 13.82 0.60 -8.81
C GLY A 354 13.93 0.17 -7.35
N ILE A 355 14.35 1.10 -6.49
CA ILE A 355 14.43 0.94 -5.04
C ILE A 355 13.35 1.82 -4.39
N GLN A 356 12.68 1.29 -3.38
CA GLN A 356 11.63 1.95 -2.61
C GLN A 356 12.21 3.11 -1.78
N GLY A 357 11.70 4.32 -2.03
CA GLY A 357 11.96 5.50 -1.20
C GLY A 357 11.21 5.47 0.14
N PRO A 358 11.46 6.43 1.05
CA PRO A 358 10.88 6.49 2.40
C PRO A 358 9.35 6.56 2.47
N GLU A 359 8.66 6.83 1.36
CA GLU A 359 7.20 6.92 1.26
C GLU A 359 6.51 5.59 0.88
N HIS A 360 7.27 4.53 0.59
CA HIS A 360 6.76 3.24 0.09
C HIS A 360 6.70 2.18 1.20
N PRO A 361 6.00 1.04 1.01
CA PRO A 361 5.79 0.03 2.07
C PRO A 361 7.06 -0.56 2.68
N ASN A 362 8.13 -0.75 1.92
CA ASN A 362 9.39 -1.32 2.38
C ASN A 362 10.60 -0.46 1.95
N PRO A 363 10.87 0.69 2.59
CA PRO A 363 11.96 1.58 2.20
C PRO A 363 13.33 0.87 2.12
N GLY A 364 14.07 1.13 1.04
CA GLY A 364 15.36 0.50 0.75
C GLY A 364 15.29 -0.88 0.09
N LYS A 365 14.14 -1.56 0.04
CA LYS A 365 13.97 -2.78 -0.78
C LYS A 365 13.79 -2.44 -2.26
N PRO A 366 14.06 -3.37 -3.19
CA PRO A 366 13.62 -3.24 -4.57
C PRO A 366 12.09 -3.11 -4.70
N PHE A 367 11.63 -2.65 -5.85
CA PHE A 367 10.27 -2.87 -6.34
C PHE A 367 10.28 -3.34 -7.80
N THR A 368 9.27 -4.13 -8.20
CA THR A 368 9.09 -4.59 -9.58
C THR A 368 8.11 -3.72 -10.36
N ALA A 369 8.28 -3.62 -11.67
CA ALA A 369 7.40 -2.83 -12.54
C ALA A 369 6.91 -3.70 -13.71
N ARG A 370 5.76 -4.35 -13.55
CA ARG A 370 5.23 -5.30 -14.54
C ARG A 370 4.39 -4.63 -15.61
N GLY A 371 4.49 -5.14 -16.84
CA GLY A 371 3.66 -4.72 -17.99
C GLY A 371 3.93 -3.32 -18.52
N PHE A 372 5.09 -2.71 -18.23
CA PHE A 372 5.48 -1.42 -18.80
C PHE A 372 6.25 -1.62 -20.12
N PRO A 373 6.07 -0.74 -21.13
CA PRO A 373 5.20 0.44 -21.13
C PRO A 373 3.71 0.07 -21.21
N ARG A 374 2.88 0.72 -20.38
CA ARG A 374 1.42 0.53 -20.35
C ARG A 374 0.76 1.53 -21.30
N GLN A 375 0.00 1.02 -22.27
CA GLN A 375 -0.76 1.83 -23.22
C GLN A 375 -2.20 2.00 -22.73
N CYS A 376 -2.73 3.21 -22.82
CA CYS A 376 -4.09 3.56 -22.41
C CYS A 376 -4.74 4.47 -23.45
N TYR A 377 -6.05 4.36 -23.64
CA TYR A 377 -6.77 5.02 -24.74
C TYR A 377 -7.90 5.90 -24.21
N LEU A 378 -8.04 7.12 -24.77
CA LEU A 378 -9.18 8.01 -24.61
C LEU A 378 -9.67 8.44 -26.01
N PRO A 379 -10.96 8.74 -26.23
CA PRO A 379 -11.40 9.35 -27.48
C PRO A 379 -10.90 10.80 -27.59
N ASP A 380 -10.52 11.24 -28.78
CA ASP A 380 -10.05 12.61 -29.04
C ASP A 380 -11.24 13.58 -29.26
N ASN A 381 -12.16 13.59 -28.30
CA ASN A 381 -13.26 14.54 -28.19
C ASN A 381 -13.03 15.52 -27.03
N ALA A 382 -13.98 16.45 -26.81
CA ALA A 382 -13.83 17.49 -25.79
C ALA A 382 -13.69 16.91 -24.36
N GLN A 383 -14.42 15.83 -24.03
CA GLN A 383 -14.37 15.22 -22.70
C GLN A 383 -13.12 14.35 -22.52
N GLY A 384 -12.69 13.61 -23.54
CA GLY A 384 -11.45 12.84 -23.51
C GLY A 384 -10.21 13.74 -23.38
N ARG A 385 -10.16 14.88 -24.08
CA ARG A 385 -9.10 15.90 -23.86
C ARG A 385 -9.15 16.51 -22.45
N LYS A 386 -10.33 16.71 -21.88
CA LYS A 386 -10.48 17.18 -20.48
C LYS A 386 -9.90 16.17 -19.48
N VAL A 387 -10.22 14.89 -19.66
CA VAL A 387 -9.66 13.77 -18.87
C VAL A 387 -8.14 13.70 -19.05
N LEU A 388 -7.61 13.88 -20.27
CA LEU A 388 -6.16 13.90 -20.52
C LEU A 388 -5.43 14.97 -19.69
N GLU A 389 -5.91 16.21 -19.66
CA GLU A 389 -5.23 17.26 -18.88
C GLU A 389 -5.29 17.00 -17.37
N LEU A 390 -6.41 16.48 -16.85
CA LEU A 390 -6.52 16.06 -15.46
C LEU A 390 -5.62 14.85 -15.14
N LEU A 391 -5.47 13.89 -16.05
CA LEU A 391 -4.51 12.79 -15.92
C LEU A 391 -3.05 13.27 -15.90
N LYS A 392 -2.71 14.35 -16.63
CA LYS A 392 -1.39 15.00 -16.49
C LYS A 392 -1.19 15.63 -15.12
N VAL A 393 -2.23 16.24 -14.52
CA VAL A 393 -2.17 16.76 -13.14
C VAL A 393 -2.00 15.62 -12.14
N ALA A 394 -2.79 14.55 -12.26
CA ALA A 394 -2.67 13.37 -11.42
C ALA A 394 -1.27 12.71 -11.54
N TRP A 395 -0.72 12.64 -12.75
CA TRP A 395 0.65 12.18 -12.99
C TRP A 395 1.72 13.07 -12.34
N LYS A 396 1.61 14.41 -12.47
CA LYS A 396 2.48 15.38 -11.78
C LYS A 396 2.41 15.22 -10.26
N ARG A 397 1.20 15.02 -9.72
CA ARG A 397 0.92 14.76 -8.29
C ARG A 397 1.22 13.33 -7.84
N ARG A 398 1.82 12.48 -8.68
CA ARG A 398 2.19 11.08 -8.35
C ARG A 398 1.01 10.16 -7.99
N LEU A 399 -0.17 10.37 -8.59
CA LEU A 399 -1.43 9.70 -8.23
C LEU A 399 -1.85 8.53 -9.15
N ILE A 400 -1.22 8.30 -10.31
CA ILE A 400 -1.69 7.27 -11.27
C ILE A 400 -1.31 5.85 -10.84
N PHE A 401 -0.13 5.69 -10.21
CA PHE A 401 0.38 4.40 -9.74
C PHE A 401 0.88 4.49 -8.29
N THR A 402 1.04 3.34 -7.65
CA THR A 402 1.69 3.19 -6.34
C THR A 402 2.56 1.92 -6.32
N VAL A 403 3.40 1.75 -5.31
CA VAL A 403 4.04 0.46 -5.01
C VAL A 403 3.19 -0.24 -3.94
N GLY A 404 2.68 -1.42 -4.27
CA GLY A 404 1.74 -2.16 -3.42
C GLY A 404 1.74 -3.64 -3.72
N THR A 405 0.58 -4.27 -3.58
CA THR A 405 0.36 -5.68 -3.95
C THR A 405 -0.55 -5.75 -5.18
N SER A 406 -0.14 -6.50 -6.19
CA SER A 406 -0.94 -6.73 -7.40
C SER A 406 -2.18 -7.56 -7.08
N SER A 407 -3.37 -7.01 -7.32
CA SER A 407 -4.63 -7.75 -7.20
C SER A 407 -4.74 -8.93 -8.17
N THR A 408 -4.15 -8.81 -9.37
CA THR A 408 -4.18 -9.85 -10.42
C THR A 408 -3.21 -11.00 -10.17
N THR A 409 -2.08 -10.77 -9.48
CA THR A 409 -0.99 -11.77 -9.35
C THR A 409 -0.53 -12.06 -7.93
N GLY A 410 -0.94 -11.28 -6.93
CA GLY A 410 -0.46 -11.39 -5.56
C GLY A 410 1.01 -10.96 -5.35
N GLU A 411 1.70 -10.47 -6.38
CA GLU A 411 3.06 -9.95 -6.27
C GLU A 411 3.07 -8.72 -5.35
N THR A 412 3.79 -8.77 -4.23
CA THR A 412 4.03 -7.61 -3.36
C THR A 412 5.18 -6.77 -3.91
N ASP A 413 5.32 -5.55 -3.39
CA ASP A 413 6.42 -4.64 -3.73
C ASP A 413 6.50 -4.37 -5.26
N THR A 414 5.34 -4.27 -5.91
CA THR A 414 5.21 -4.10 -7.37
C THR A 414 4.41 -2.85 -7.73
N VAL A 415 4.64 -2.29 -8.93
CA VAL A 415 3.94 -1.08 -9.41
C VAL A 415 2.53 -1.42 -9.90
N VAL A 416 1.54 -0.93 -9.17
CA VAL A 416 0.10 -1.13 -9.40
C VAL A 416 -0.60 0.18 -9.73
N TRP A 417 -1.79 0.10 -10.35
CA TRP A 417 -2.68 1.26 -10.51
C TRP A 417 -3.12 1.78 -9.15
N ASN A 418 -3.48 3.07 -9.06
CA ASN A 418 -3.88 3.72 -7.82
C ASN A 418 -5.22 4.48 -8.02
N GLU A 419 -6.34 3.78 -7.82
CA GLU A 419 -7.71 4.32 -7.77
C GLU A 419 -8.22 5.16 -8.97
N ILE A 420 -7.47 5.25 -10.08
CA ILE A 420 -7.86 5.97 -11.30
C ILE A 420 -7.80 5.00 -12.48
N HIS A 421 -8.96 4.59 -12.98
CA HIS A 421 -9.08 3.55 -14.00
C HIS A 421 -8.68 4.04 -15.39
N HIS A 422 -7.98 3.16 -16.09
CA HIS A 422 -7.49 3.38 -17.45
C HIS A 422 -8.02 2.28 -18.36
N LYS A 423 -8.44 2.65 -19.58
CA LYS A 423 -8.80 1.69 -20.62
C LYS A 423 -7.55 1.27 -21.39
N THR A 424 -7.14 0.02 -21.22
CA THR A 424 -5.90 -0.56 -21.76
C THR A 424 -6.13 -1.42 -23.02
N GLU A 425 -7.37 -1.56 -23.47
CA GLU A 425 -7.75 -2.26 -24.70
C GLU A 425 -8.60 -1.35 -25.60
N MET A 426 -8.31 -1.29 -26.90
CA MET A 426 -9.10 -0.52 -27.87
C MET A 426 -10.39 -1.26 -28.27
N ASP A 427 -10.25 -2.37 -29.00
CA ASP A 427 -11.33 -2.90 -29.83
C ASP A 427 -12.38 -3.73 -29.08
N ARG A 428 -12.08 -4.16 -27.84
CA ARG A 428 -12.86 -5.17 -27.11
C ARG A 428 -12.82 -4.92 -25.62
N ASN A 429 -13.98 -4.95 -24.97
CA ASN A 429 -14.12 -4.84 -23.52
C ASN A 429 -14.15 -6.24 -22.83
N VAL A 430 -13.32 -7.19 -23.28
CA VAL A 430 -13.36 -8.59 -22.82
C VAL A 430 -12.84 -8.75 -21.39
N THR A 431 -11.89 -7.91 -20.98
CA THR A 431 -11.31 -7.88 -19.63
C THR A 431 -12.01 -6.90 -18.68
N GLY A 432 -13.01 -6.14 -19.14
CA GLY A 432 -13.58 -4.99 -18.43
C GLY A 432 -12.80 -3.68 -18.60
N HIS A 433 -11.58 -3.74 -19.16
CA HIS A 433 -10.67 -2.61 -19.32
C HIS A 433 -10.59 -2.07 -20.76
N GLY A 434 -11.61 -2.32 -21.59
CA GLY A 434 -11.67 -1.84 -22.99
C GLY A 434 -12.95 -1.08 -23.34
N TYR A 435 -13.09 -0.76 -24.64
CA TYR A 435 -14.26 -0.10 -25.23
C TYR A 435 -15.18 -1.10 -25.97
N PRO A 436 -16.47 -0.76 -26.22
CA PRO A 436 -17.17 0.46 -25.81
C PRO A 436 -17.48 0.48 -24.31
N ASP A 437 -17.47 1.68 -23.72
CA ASP A 437 -17.92 1.96 -22.36
C ASP A 437 -18.44 3.41 -22.27
N PRO A 438 -19.77 3.63 -22.29
CA PRO A 438 -20.34 4.98 -22.32
C PRO A 438 -20.18 5.74 -21.00
N ASN A 439 -19.89 5.04 -19.89
CA ASN A 439 -19.79 5.65 -18.56
C ASN A 439 -18.34 5.96 -18.18
N TYR A 440 -17.35 5.36 -18.85
CA TYR A 440 -15.94 5.48 -18.48
C TYR A 440 -15.47 6.92 -18.27
N LEU A 441 -15.76 7.83 -19.21
CA LEU A 441 -15.34 9.23 -19.10
C LEU A 441 -16.01 10.01 -17.96
N GLN A 442 -17.16 9.56 -17.47
CA GLN A 442 -17.79 10.12 -16.27
C GLN A 442 -17.19 9.51 -14.99
N ASN A 443 -16.95 8.20 -15.00
CA ASN A 443 -16.37 7.47 -13.87
C ASN A 443 -14.94 7.97 -13.56
N VAL A 444 -14.08 8.08 -14.57
CA VAL A 444 -12.68 8.53 -14.38
C VAL A 444 -12.60 9.99 -13.91
N LEU A 445 -13.55 10.85 -14.31
CA LEU A 445 -13.66 12.22 -13.78
C LEU A 445 -14.04 12.22 -12.29
N ALA A 446 -14.95 11.33 -11.87
CA ALA A 446 -15.32 11.18 -10.45
C ALA A 446 -14.16 10.61 -9.62
N GLU A 447 -13.39 9.67 -10.17
CA GLU A 447 -12.17 9.12 -9.55
C GLU A 447 -11.07 10.18 -9.39
N LEU A 448 -10.81 10.97 -10.46
CA LEU A 448 -9.89 12.12 -10.41
C LEU A 448 -10.32 13.14 -9.34
N ALA A 449 -11.61 13.49 -9.29
CA ALA A 449 -12.15 14.37 -8.25
C ALA A 449 -12.01 13.79 -6.83
N ALA A 450 -12.20 12.47 -6.66
CA ALA A 450 -12.00 11.77 -5.38
C ALA A 450 -10.53 11.74 -4.93
N GLN A 451 -9.57 11.88 -5.86
CA GLN A 451 -8.16 12.12 -5.57
C GLN A 451 -7.78 13.61 -5.48
N GLY A 452 -8.74 14.53 -5.55
CA GLY A 452 -8.52 15.98 -5.44
C GLY A 452 -8.01 16.63 -6.73
N VAL A 453 -8.22 16.00 -7.89
CA VAL A 453 -7.83 16.49 -9.21
C VAL A 453 -9.09 16.96 -9.95
N THR A 454 -9.47 18.21 -9.69
CA THR A 454 -10.65 18.89 -10.25
C THR A 454 -10.27 19.85 -11.38
N GLU A 455 -11.28 20.40 -12.07
CA GLU A 455 -11.10 21.33 -13.19
C GLU A 455 -10.39 22.62 -12.77
N ASP A 456 -10.63 23.09 -11.55
CA ASP A 456 -9.93 24.22 -10.90
C ASP A 456 -8.39 24.00 -10.82
N CYS A 457 -7.91 22.76 -10.91
CA CYS A 457 -6.47 22.46 -10.99
C CYS A 457 -5.87 22.72 -12.39
N LEU A 458 -6.69 22.99 -13.40
CA LEU A 458 -6.29 23.39 -14.75
C LEU A 458 -6.19 24.92 -14.89
N GLU A 459 -6.98 25.67 -14.12
CA GLU A 459 -6.96 27.15 -14.10
C GLU A 459 -5.74 27.74 -13.36
N GLN A 460 -4.97 26.89 -12.67
CA GLN A 460 -3.83 27.25 -11.80
C GLN A 460 -2.47 26.81 -12.36
N GLN A 461 -2.38 26.53 -13.67
CA GLN A 461 -1.17 26.05 -14.37
C GLN A 461 -0.67 27.02 -15.45
#